data_AF-A0A4V1TD64-F1
#
_entry.id   AF-A0A4V1TD64-F1
#
_cell.length_a   1.000
_cell.length_b   1.000
_cell.length_c   1.000
_cell.angle_alpha   90.00
_cell.angle_beta   90.00
_cell.angle_gamma   90.00
#
_symmetry.space_group_name_H-M   'P 1'
#
loop_
_entity.id
_entity.type
_entity.pdbx_description
1 polymer ?
#
loop_
_entity_poly.entity_id
_entity_poly.type
_entity_poly.pdbx_seq_one_letter_code
_entity_poly.pdbx_strand_id
1 'polypeptide(L)'
;MPFRETHRTSGRRRIAVVGSGISGMSAAWLLAKAHDVTMFEAADRIGGHSHTVDFDASGRTVSVDTGFIVYNEVTYPNLTALFRHLDVPTTASSMSFAVSLDDGGFEYSGGTGFGLFAQKSNIVSPRFWSMMRDLVRFYRNAPRDLSTMGGLSLDDYLDRHHYGRAFRDDHLYPMAAAIWSMPAGKVGEYPAVNFVR
;
A
#
# COMPACT_ATOMS: atom_id res chain seq x y z
N MET A 1 10.99 13.52 27.47
CA MET A 1 11.69 14.65 26.84
C MET A 1 10.68 15.77 26.63
N PRO A 2 10.83 16.96 27.23
CA PRO A 2 9.88 18.03 27.03
C PRO A 2 10.06 18.58 25.60
N PHE A 3 8.96 18.69 24.86
CA PHE A 3 8.91 19.39 23.59
C PHE A 3 9.38 20.83 23.83
N ARG A 4 10.47 21.24 23.17
CA ARG A 4 11.04 22.59 23.26
C ARG A 4 9.98 23.64 22.94
N GLU A 5 10.00 24.73 23.70
CA GLU A 5 9.22 25.95 23.45
C GLU A 5 9.23 26.33 21.97
N THR A 6 8.04 26.49 21.41
CA THR A 6 7.86 27.08 20.09
C THR A 6 8.26 28.56 20.16
N HIS A 7 9.48 28.88 19.74
CA HIS A 7 9.83 30.26 19.42
C HIS A 7 8.91 30.76 18.31
N ARG A 8 7.88 31.52 18.71
CA ARG A 8 7.04 32.30 17.80
C ARG A 8 7.90 33.42 17.22
N THR A 9 8.58 33.15 16.11
CA THR A 9 9.29 34.21 15.37
C THR A 9 8.28 34.92 14.47
N SER A 10 8.03 36.19 14.71
CA SER A 10 7.11 37.01 13.93
C SER A 10 7.71 37.50 12.59
N GLY A 11 8.61 36.72 11.97
CA GLY A 11 9.37 37.16 10.79
C GLY A 11 9.49 36.07 9.72
N ARG A 12 9.58 36.51 8.45
CA ARG A 12 9.87 35.65 7.30
C ARG A 12 11.24 34.97 7.50
N ARG A 13 11.29 33.64 7.43
CA ARG A 13 12.53 32.85 7.61
C ARG A 13 13.04 32.34 6.26
N ARG A 14 14.33 32.02 6.19
CA ARG A 14 14.91 31.20 5.12
C ARG A 14 14.95 29.74 5.58
N ILE A 15 14.29 28.85 4.85
CA ILE A 15 14.10 27.45 5.20
C ILE A 15 14.61 26.56 4.07
N ALA A 16 15.46 25.59 4.40
CA ALA A 16 15.86 24.53 3.48
C ALA A 16 14.98 23.30 3.68
N VAL A 17 14.42 22.76 2.60
CA VAL A 17 13.75 21.46 2.56
C VAL A 17 14.62 20.50 1.77
N VAL A 18 15.02 19.37 2.36
CA VAL A 18 15.88 18.37 1.71
C VAL A 18 15.03 17.15 1.35
N GLY A 19 14.96 16.85 0.06
CA GLY A 19 14.10 15.85 -0.57
C GLY A 19 12.83 16.46 -1.16
N SER A 20 12.56 16.12 -2.42
CA SER A 20 11.40 16.56 -3.20
C SER A 20 10.33 15.47 -3.37
N GLY A 21 10.32 14.48 -2.49
CA GLY A 21 9.19 13.55 -2.36
C GLY A 21 7.90 14.28 -1.95
N ILE A 22 6.78 13.56 -1.94
CA ILE A 22 5.46 14.15 -1.63
C ILE A 22 5.43 14.92 -0.30
N SER A 23 6.13 14.43 0.72
CA SER A 23 6.24 15.09 2.03
C SER A 23 7.02 16.40 1.94
N GLY A 24 8.17 16.39 1.26
CA GLY A 24 9.01 17.57 1.07
C GLY A 24 8.32 18.65 0.25
N MET A 25 7.71 18.28 -0.88
CA MET A 25 6.94 19.22 -1.70
C MET A 25 5.73 19.79 -0.95
N SER A 26 5.00 18.97 -0.19
CA SER A 26 3.87 19.45 0.60
C SER A 26 4.31 20.43 1.69
N ALA A 27 5.42 20.13 2.38
CA ALA A 27 6.00 21.02 3.37
C ALA A 27 6.48 22.34 2.74
N ALA A 28 7.21 22.26 1.63
CA ALA A 28 7.70 23.43 0.91
C ALA A 28 6.55 24.31 0.42
N TRP A 29 5.51 23.71 -0.18
CA TRP A 29 4.32 24.42 -0.65
C TRP A 29 3.61 25.18 0.48
N LEU A 30 3.46 24.56 1.66
CA LEU A 30 2.81 25.22 2.79
C LEU A 30 3.68 26.32 3.41
N LEU A 31 4.98 26.05 3.60
CA LEU A 31 5.92 26.99 4.20
C LEU A 31 6.19 28.22 3.32
N ALA A 32 6.19 28.04 1.99
CA ALA A 32 6.43 29.11 1.03
C ALA A 32 5.38 30.24 1.09
N LYS A 33 4.20 29.97 1.68
CA LYS A 33 3.17 30.99 1.91
C LYS A 33 3.61 32.09 2.89
N ALA A 34 4.58 31.82 3.77
CA ALA A 34 5.03 32.74 4.82
C ALA A 34 6.56 32.89 4.91
N HIS A 35 7.33 32.07 4.21
CA HIS A 35 8.78 31.95 4.35
C HIS A 35 9.47 31.85 2.99
N ASP A 36 10.77 32.14 2.94
CA ASP A 36 11.63 31.89 1.80
C ASP A 36 12.11 30.43 1.87
N VAL A 37 11.63 29.59 0.95
CA VAL A 37 11.92 28.16 0.96
C VAL A 37 12.84 27.81 -0.20
N THR A 38 13.91 27.07 0.09
CA THR A 38 14.79 26.45 -0.91
C THR A 38 14.69 24.94 -0.77
N MET A 39 14.37 24.25 -1.85
CA MET A 39 14.29 22.79 -1.88
C MET A 39 15.55 22.21 -2.54
N PHE A 40 16.10 21.17 -1.92
CA PHE A 40 17.25 20.42 -2.42
C PHE A 40 16.82 19.00 -2.74
N GLU A 41 17.15 18.51 -3.93
CA GLU A 41 16.89 17.14 -4.36
C GLU A 41 18.20 16.54 -4.87
N ALA A 42 18.42 15.26 -4.54
CA ALA A 42 19.61 14.53 -4.96
C ALA A 42 19.45 13.95 -6.37
N ALA A 43 18.22 13.59 -6.75
CA ALA A 43 17.89 13.16 -8.10
C ALA A 43 17.84 14.34 -9.09
N ASP A 44 17.87 14.00 -10.38
CA ASP A 44 17.65 14.92 -11.50
C ASP A 44 16.18 15.25 -11.75
N ARG A 45 15.28 14.75 -10.89
CA ARG A 45 13.83 14.91 -10.98
C ARG A 45 13.20 15.13 -9.62
N ILE A 46 12.03 15.76 -9.63
CA ILE A 46 11.19 15.89 -8.43
C ILE A 46 10.28 14.67 -8.24
N GLY A 47 9.65 14.55 -7.07
CA GLY A 47 8.56 13.61 -6.81
C GLY A 47 8.93 12.36 -6.01
N GLY A 48 10.22 11.97 -5.96
CA GLY A 48 10.64 10.76 -5.26
C GLY A 48 9.93 9.52 -5.80
N HIS A 49 9.18 8.78 -4.97
CA HIS A 49 8.39 7.61 -5.42
C HIS A 49 7.16 7.96 -6.28
N SER A 50 6.73 9.22 -6.32
CA SER A 50 5.80 9.68 -7.36
C SER A 50 6.60 9.79 -8.66
N HIS A 51 6.45 8.80 -9.54
CA HIS A 51 7.28 8.64 -10.72
C HIS A 51 6.46 8.14 -11.90
N THR A 52 6.34 9.01 -12.89
CA THR A 52 5.68 8.76 -14.16
C THR A 52 6.72 8.73 -15.25
N VAL A 53 6.70 7.71 -16.09
CA VAL A 53 7.58 7.56 -17.25
C VAL A 53 6.77 7.48 -18.52
N ASP A 54 7.24 8.15 -19.56
CA ASP A 54 6.60 8.14 -20.87
C ASP A 54 7.17 6.99 -21.73
N PHE A 55 6.28 6.21 -22.32
CA PHE A 55 6.61 5.09 -23.21
C PHE A 55 5.97 5.28 -24.59
N ASP A 56 6.69 4.94 -25.66
CA ASP A 56 6.12 4.91 -27.01
C ASP A 56 5.41 3.57 -27.28
N ALA A 57 4.08 3.58 -27.21
CA ALA A 57 3.22 2.46 -27.53
C ALA A 57 2.64 2.61 -28.95
N SER A 58 3.40 2.13 -29.93
CA SER A 58 2.99 2.10 -31.35
C SER A 58 2.73 3.49 -31.95
N GLY A 59 3.64 4.44 -31.74
CA GLY A 59 3.55 5.80 -32.24
C GLY A 59 2.70 6.72 -31.36
N ARG A 60 2.39 6.30 -30.13
CA ARG A 60 1.67 7.10 -29.13
C ARG A 60 2.42 7.08 -27.82
N THR A 61 2.76 8.26 -27.34
CA THR A 61 3.32 8.42 -25.99
C THR A 61 2.24 8.10 -24.95
N VAL A 62 2.56 7.19 -24.03
CA VAL A 62 1.73 6.80 -22.90
C VAL A 62 2.51 7.02 -21.63
N SER A 63 1.96 7.82 -20.72
CA SER A 63 2.53 8.04 -19.38
C SER A 63 2.14 6.89 -18.45
N VAL A 64 3.12 6.28 -17.79
CA VAL A 64 2.96 5.13 -16.91
C VAL A 64 3.55 5.44 -15.54
N ASP A 65 2.73 5.37 -14.51
CA ASP A 65 3.19 5.48 -13.13
C ASP A 65 3.88 4.18 -12.68
N THR A 66 5.07 4.28 -12.10
CA THR A 66 5.92 3.13 -11.73
C THR A 66 6.20 3.03 -10.24
N GLY A 67 5.79 4.03 -9.46
CA GLY A 67 5.89 4.02 -8.01
C GLY A 67 4.51 4.15 -7.37
N PHE A 68 4.11 5.38 -7.06
CA PHE A 68 2.77 5.64 -6.55
C PHE A 68 1.73 5.67 -7.68
N ILE A 69 0.87 4.66 -7.76
CA ILE A 69 -0.09 4.47 -8.88
C ILE A 69 -1.56 4.62 -8.46
N VAL A 70 -1.88 4.52 -7.17
CA VAL A 70 -3.26 4.49 -6.67
C VAL A 70 -3.35 5.09 -5.27
N TYR A 71 -4.50 5.70 -4.99
CA TYR A 71 -4.93 6.10 -3.65
C TYR A 71 -6.41 5.74 -3.46
N ASN A 72 -6.89 5.84 -2.21
CA ASN A 72 -8.32 5.82 -1.91
C ASN A 72 -8.68 6.97 -0.96
N GLU A 73 -9.91 7.48 -1.06
CA GLU A 73 -10.33 8.69 -0.33
C GLU A 73 -10.39 8.50 1.19
N VAL A 74 -10.66 7.28 1.65
CA VAL A 74 -10.79 6.96 3.09
C VAL A 74 -9.42 6.97 3.77
N THR A 75 -8.41 6.39 3.12
CA THR A 75 -7.06 6.24 3.69
C THR A 75 -6.19 7.47 3.45
N TYR A 76 -6.52 8.29 2.43
CA TYR A 76 -5.70 9.44 2.02
C TYR A 76 -6.46 10.78 2.03
N PRO A 77 -7.14 11.16 3.12
CA PRO A 77 -8.00 12.35 3.13
C PRO A 77 -7.25 13.65 2.79
N ASN A 78 -6.01 13.79 3.25
CA ASN A 78 -5.18 14.96 2.95
C ASN A 78 -4.75 15.03 1.48
N LEU A 79 -4.43 13.88 0.86
CA LEU A 79 -4.08 13.83 -0.57
C LEU A 79 -5.30 14.13 -1.43
N THR A 80 -6.46 13.55 -1.08
CA THR A 80 -7.73 13.84 -1.76
C THR A 80 -8.09 15.32 -1.67
N ALA A 81 -7.90 15.95 -0.51
CA ALA A 81 -8.09 17.39 -0.36
C ALA A 81 -7.10 18.21 -1.19
N LEU A 82 -5.83 17.78 -1.27
CA LEU A 82 -4.80 18.42 -2.09
C LEU A 82 -5.14 18.34 -3.59
N PHE A 83 -5.53 17.17 -4.09
CA PHE A 83 -5.96 17.01 -5.49
C PHE A 83 -7.14 17.90 -5.82
N ARG A 84 -8.14 17.98 -4.94
CA ARG A 84 -9.27 18.91 -5.10
C ARG A 84 -8.84 20.38 -5.09
N HIS A 85 -7.89 20.74 -4.23
CA HIS A 85 -7.38 22.10 -4.16
C HIS A 85 -6.61 22.51 -5.41
N LEU A 86 -5.90 21.57 -6.03
CA LEU A 86 -5.12 21.76 -7.25
C LEU A 86 -5.91 21.45 -8.53
N ASP A 87 -7.18 21.11 -8.42
CA ASP A 87 -8.07 20.68 -9.52
C ASP A 87 -7.47 19.53 -10.36
N VAL A 88 -6.85 18.56 -9.68
CA VAL A 88 -6.24 17.38 -10.30
C VAL A 88 -7.34 16.37 -10.64
N PRO A 89 -7.51 15.99 -11.93
CA PRO A 89 -8.50 15.01 -12.33
C PRO A 89 -8.11 13.62 -11.84
N THR A 90 -9.12 12.83 -11.44
CA THR A 90 -8.92 11.47 -10.94
C THR A 90 -9.90 10.53 -11.61
N THR A 91 -9.43 9.32 -11.93
CA THR A 91 -10.24 8.28 -12.57
C THR A 91 -10.46 7.13 -11.60
N ALA A 92 -11.71 6.69 -11.47
CA ALA A 92 -12.02 5.49 -10.70
C ALA A 92 -11.37 4.27 -11.35
N SER A 93 -10.63 3.50 -10.56
CA SER A 93 -9.99 2.26 -11.00
C SER A 93 -10.41 1.10 -10.11
N SER A 94 -10.61 -0.07 -10.72
CA SER A 94 -10.88 -1.31 -10.00
C SER A 94 -9.57 -1.96 -9.58
N MET A 95 -9.28 -1.95 -8.28
CA MET A 95 -8.15 -2.67 -7.69
C MET A 95 -8.47 -4.16 -7.53
N SER A 96 -8.74 -4.84 -8.65
CA SER A 96 -9.01 -6.28 -8.69
C SER A 96 -7.76 -7.07 -8.31
N PHE A 97 -7.96 -8.22 -7.66
CA PHE A 97 -6.87 -9.10 -7.24
C PHE A 97 -7.09 -10.51 -7.79
N ALA A 98 -6.02 -11.11 -8.32
CA ALA A 98 -6.02 -12.51 -8.75
C ALA A 98 -4.70 -13.17 -8.38
N VAL A 99 -4.77 -14.47 -8.12
CA VAL A 99 -3.61 -15.32 -7.81
C VAL A 99 -3.57 -16.43 -8.84
N SER A 100 -2.39 -16.66 -9.40
CA SER A 100 -2.05 -17.83 -10.21
C SER A 100 -0.74 -18.40 -9.66
N LEU A 101 -0.77 -19.64 -9.21
CA LEU A 101 0.38 -20.37 -8.65
C LEU A 101 0.71 -21.57 -9.53
N ASP A 102 1.97 -22.01 -9.45
CA ASP A 102 2.47 -23.24 -10.09
C ASP A 102 2.08 -23.34 -11.57
N ASP A 103 2.41 -22.29 -12.34
CA ASP A 103 2.09 -22.18 -13.77
C ASP A 103 0.61 -22.41 -14.11
N GLY A 104 -0.29 -21.93 -13.25
CA GLY A 104 -1.75 -22.09 -13.40
C GLY A 104 -2.30 -23.38 -12.80
N GLY A 105 -1.50 -24.11 -12.01
CA GLY A 105 -1.94 -25.25 -11.23
C GLY A 105 -3.03 -24.87 -10.20
N PHE A 106 -2.99 -23.64 -9.70
CA PHE A 106 -3.97 -23.09 -8.77
C PHE A 106 -4.29 -21.63 -9.07
N GLU A 107 -5.56 -21.35 -9.38
CA GLU A 107 -6.02 -20.00 -9.73
C GLU A 107 -7.34 -19.61 -9.07
N TYR A 108 -7.40 -18.38 -8.56
CA TYR A 108 -8.64 -17.73 -8.15
C TYR A 108 -8.49 -16.21 -8.20
N SER A 109 -9.61 -15.50 -8.26
CA SER A 109 -9.62 -14.05 -8.11
C SER A 109 -10.56 -13.59 -6.99
N GLY A 110 -10.15 -12.52 -6.32
CA GLY A 110 -11.00 -11.76 -5.41
C GLY A 110 -11.85 -10.77 -6.20
N GLY A 111 -13.16 -10.74 -5.91
CA GLY A 111 -14.10 -9.81 -6.56
C GLY A 111 -15.51 -10.38 -6.72
N THR A 112 -16.35 -9.66 -7.46
CA THR A 112 -17.73 -10.07 -7.77
C THR A 112 -17.78 -11.09 -8.91
N GLY A 113 -18.63 -12.12 -8.78
CA GLY A 113 -18.92 -13.10 -9.84
C GLY A 113 -18.25 -14.47 -9.61
N PHE A 114 -18.02 -15.21 -10.70
CA PHE A 114 -17.45 -16.56 -10.68
C PHE A 114 -15.92 -16.61 -10.55
N GLY A 115 -15.26 -15.47 -10.36
CA GLY A 115 -13.80 -15.36 -10.29
C GLY A 115 -13.15 -16.18 -9.17
N LEU A 116 -13.87 -16.36 -8.06
CA LEU A 116 -13.45 -17.24 -6.97
C LEU A 116 -13.29 -18.71 -7.42
N PHE A 117 -14.05 -19.11 -8.44
CA PHE A 117 -14.00 -20.41 -9.08
C PHE A 117 -13.54 -20.32 -10.52
N ALA A 118 -12.63 -19.38 -10.83
CA ALA A 118 -11.94 -19.32 -12.12
C ALA A 118 -11.45 -20.71 -12.53
N GLN A 119 -10.95 -21.47 -11.56
CA GLN A 119 -10.71 -22.90 -11.67
C GLN A 119 -11.83 -23.70 -10.98
N LYS A 120 -12.63 -24.45 -11.76
CA LYS A 120 -13.77 -25.22 -11.24
C LYS A 120 -13.37 -26.33 -10.25
N SER A 121 -12.14 -26.85 -10.36
CA SER A 121 -11.60 -27.85 -9.42
C SER A 121 -11.55 -27.34 -7.98
N ASN A 122 -11.48 -26.02 -7.77
CA ASN A 122 -11.48 -25.42 -6.43
C ASN A 122 -12.79 -25.67 -5.67
N ILE A 123 -13.91 -25.92 -6.36
CA ILE A 123 -15.21 -26.24 -5.74
C ILE A 123 -15.12 -27.53 -4.91
N VAL A 124 -14.31 -28.49 -5.32
CA VAL A 124 -14.15 -29.78 -4.63
C VAL A 124 -12.85 -29.89 -3.85
N SER A 125 -12.02 -28.84 -3.82
CA SER A 125 -10.70 -28.84 -3.18
C SER A 125 -10.81 -28.56 -1.67
N PRO A 126 -10.48 -29.52 -0.79
CA PRO A 126 -10.49 -29.28 0.65
C PRO A 126 -9.48 -28.21 1.08
N ARG A 127 -8.34 -28.12 0.36
CA ARG A 127 -7.31 -27.11 0.60
C ARG A 127 -7.85 -25.70 0.33
N PHE A 128 -8.57 -25.52 -0.78
CA PHE A 128 -9.19 -24.24 -1.14
C PHE A 128 -10.21 -23.78 -0.09
N TRP A 129 -11.09 -24.68 0.36
CA TRP A 129 -12.07 -24.34 1.39
C TRP A 129 -11.45 -24.10 2.77
N SER A 130 -10.33 -24.74 3.07
CA SER A 130 -9.54 -24.44 4.27
C SER A 130 -8.96 -23.02 4.23
N MET A 131 -8.36 -22.64 3.10
CA MET A 131 -7.89 -21.27 2.84
C MET A 131 -9.03 -20.25 3.00
N MET A 132 -10.19 -20.49 2.39
CA MET A 132 -11.35 -19.58 2.47
C MET A 132 -11.88 -19.40 3.89
N ARG A 133 -11.94 -20.49 4.67
CA ARG A 133 -12.35 -20.43 6.07
C ARG A 133 -11.42 -19.55 6.89
N ASP A 134 -10.13 -19.71 6.67
CA ASP A 134 -9.09 -18.95 7.37
C ASP A 134 -9.02 -17.50 6.93
N LEU A 135 -9.24 -17.21 5.64
CA LEU A 135 -9.41 -15.87 5.10
C LEU A 135 -10.52 -15.11 5.85
N VAL A 136 -11.73 -15.69 5.89
CA VAL A 136 -12.88 -15.07 6.57
C VAL A 136 -12.61 -14.93 8.07
N ARG A 137 -11.97 -15.93 8.68
CA ARG A 137 -11.58 -15.88 10.10
C ARG A 137 -10.59 -14.75 10.36
N PHE A 138 -9.59 -14.57 9.50
CA PHE A 138 -8.58 -13.53 9.60
C PHE A 138 -9.20 -12.14 9.53
N TYR A 139 -9.97 -11.83 8.48
CA TYR A 139 -10.62 -10.53 8.33
C TYR A 139 -11.58 -10.20 9.48
N ARG A 140 -12.20 -11.22 10.10
CA ARG A 140 -13.08 -11.04 11.24
C ARG A 140 -12.34 -10.79 12.56
N ASN A 141 -11.23 -11.49 12.78
CA ASN A 141 -10.55 -11.52 14.08
C ASN A 141 -9.40 -10.51 14.16
N ALA A 142 -8.61 -10.36 13.08
CA ALA A 142 -7.42 -9.53 13.09
C ALA A 142 -7.67 -8.06 13.52
N PRO A 143 -8.77 -7.39 13.10
CA PRO A 143 -9.08 -6.05 13.61
C PRO A 143 -9.34 -5.99 15.12
N ARG A 144 -9.89 -7.05 15.72
CA ARG A 144 -10.15 -7.14 17.17
C ARG A 144 -8.85 -7.38 17.94
N ASP A 145 -7.98 -8.21 17.36
CA ASP A 145 -6.73 -8.61 17.96
C ASP A 145 -5.63 -7.54 17.82
N LEU A 146 -5.88 -6.46 17.07
CA LEU A 146 -4.94 -5.35 16.81
C LEU A 146 -4.28 -4.79 18.08
N SER A 147 -5.03 -4.66 19.17
CA SER A 147 -4.50 -4.17 20.46
C SER A 147 -3.51 -5.14 21.13
N THR A 148 -3.62 -6.44 20.80
CA THR A 148 -2.80 -7.52 21.36
C THR A 148 -1.65 -7.97 20.45
N MET A 149 -1.65 -7.53 19.19
CA MET A 149 -0.62 -7.88 18.21
C MET A 149 0.76 -7.28 18.53
N GLY A 150 0.82 -6.14 19.22
CA GLY A 150 2.08 -5.55 19.70
C GLY A 150 3.18 -5.52 18.62
N GLY A 151 4.36 -6.07 18.94
CA GLY A 151 5.50 -6.24 18.03
C GLY A 151 5.65 -7.66 17.47
N LEU A 152 4.57 -8.45 17.44
CA LEU A 152 4.61 -9.81 16.91
C LEU A 152 4.90 -9.81 15.42
N SER A 153 5.68 -10.80 14.98
CA SER A 153 5.74 -11.15 13.58
C SER A 153 4.39 -11.67 13.11
N LEU A 154 4.15 -11.60 11.80
CA LEU A 154 2.96 -12.18 11.20
C LEU A 154 2.91 -13.69 11.45
N ASP A 155 4.02 -14.39 11.34
CA ASP A 155 4.08 -15.83 11.59
C ASP A 155 3.71 -16.19 13.02
N ASP A 156 4.22 -15.45 14.01
CA ASP A 156 3.87 -15.66 15.42
C ASP A 156 2.37 -15.48 15.65
N TYR A 157 1.76 -14.46 15.04
CA TYR A 157 0.33 -14.24 15.13
C TYR A 157 -0.44 -15.38 14.46
N LEU A 158 -0.03 -15.80 13.26
CA LEU A 158 -0.71 -16.85 12.52
C LEU A 158 -0.62 -18.21 13.25
N ASP A 159 0.51 -18.51 13.88
CA ASP A 159 0.72 -19.71 14.67
C ASP A 159 -0.13 -19.74 15.93
N ARG A 160 -0.16 -18.63 16.69
CA ARG A 160 -0.96 -18.50 17.93
C ARG A 160 -2.45 -18.73 17.70
N HIS A 161 -2.95 -18.30 16.55
CA HIS A 161 -4.36 -18.42 16.19
C HIS A 161 -4.66 -19.63 15.29
N HIS A 162 -3.66 -20.50 15.08
CA HIS A 162 -3.77 -21.74 14.32
C HIS A 162 -4.29 -21.53 12.89
N TYR A 163 -3.78 -20.54 12.17
CA TYR A 163 -4.04 -20.37 10.73
C TYR A 163 -3.28 -21.41 9.91
N GLY A 164 -3.98 -22.09 9.02
CA GLY A 164 -3.46 -23.17 8.21
C GLY A 164 -2.60 -22.69 7.05
N ARG A 165 -1.71 -23.58 6.57
CA ARG A 165 -0.76 -23.29 5.49
C ARG A 165 -1.41 -22.79 4.21
N ALA A 166 -2.55 -23.36 3.82
CA ALA A 166 -3.26 -22.94 2.61
C ALA A 166 -3.58 -21.43 2.61
N PHE A 167 -3.98 -20.88 3.75
CA PHE A 167 -4.21 -19.45 3.87
C PHE A 167 -2.93 -18.61 3.78
N ARG A 168 -1.85 -19.10 4.36
CA ARG A 168 -0.57 -18.40 4.35
C ARG A 168 0.06 -18.39 2.97
N ASP A 169 0.26 -19.60 2.43
CA ASP A 169 1.04 -19.86 1.22
C ASP A 169 0.25 -19.50 -0.05
N ASP A 170 -1.07 -19.72 -0.07
CA ASP A 170 -1.88 -19.59 -1.29
C ASP A 170 -2.63 -18.24 -1.37
N HIS A 171 -2.64 -17.45 -0.28
CA HIS A 171 -3.33 -16.15 -0.25
C HIS A 171 -2.52 -15.04 0.41
N LEU A 172 -2.23 -15.16 1.71
CA LEU A 172 -1.75 -14.03 2.50
C LEU A 172 -0.34 -13.58 2.09
N TYR A 173 0.60 -14.52 1.94
CA TYR A 173 1.95 -14.18 1.51
C TYR A 173 2.03 -13.71 0.06
N PRO A 174 1.38 -14.37 -0.93
CA PRO A 174 1.33 -13.85 -2.31
C PRO A 174 0.72 -12.45 -2.38
N MET A 175 -0.38 -12.20 -1.66
CA MET A 175 -1.04 -10.89 -1.63
C MET A 175 -0.10 -9.81 -1.07
N ALA A 176 0.52 -10.05 0.08
CA ALA A 176 1.40 -9.08 0.70
C ALA A 176 2.70 -8.85 -0.08
N ALA A 177 3.25 -9.91 -0.69
CA ALA A 177 4.38 -9.81 -1.60
C ALA A 177 4.09 -8.87 -2.78
N ALA A 178 2.89 -8.98 -3.36
CA ALA A 178 2.44 -8.11 -4.45
C ALA A 178 2.22 -6.66 -4.00
N ILE A 179 1.66 -6.43 -2.81
CA ILE A 179 1.36 -5.08 -2.31
C ILE A 179 2.63 -4.33 -1.86
N TRP A 180 3.58 -5.03 -1.25
CA TRP A 180 4.78 -4.39 -0.67
C TRP A 180 6.07 -4.70 -1.43
N SER A 181 5.96 -5.24 -2.65
CA SER A 181 7.10 -5.49 -3.54
C SER A 181 8.26 -6.21 -2.85
N MET A 182 7.96 -7.25 -2.08
CA MET A 182 8.93 -8.03 -1.32
C MET A 182 8.85 -9.52 -1.65
N PRO A 183 9.93 -10.30 -1.43
CA PRO A 183 9.86 -11.74 -1.57
C PRO A 183 8.82 -12.36 -0.62
N ALA A 184 7.94 -13.23 -1.15
CA ALA A 184 6.88 -13.86 -0.37
C ALA A 184 7.39 -14.60 0.88
N GLY A 185 8.56 -15.23 0.79
CA GLY A 185 9.19 -15.93 1.92
C GLY A 185 9.64 -15.04 3.08
N LYS A 186 9.65 -13.71 2.91
CA LYS A 186 9.97 -12.74 3.99
C LYS A 186 8.75 -12.08 4.62
N VAL A 187 7.56 -12.31 4.06
CA VAL A 187 6.33 -11.67 4.52
C VAL A 187 6.01 -12.04 5.97
N GLY A 188 6.29 -13.29 6.36
CA GLY A 188 6.06 -13.81 7.72
C GLY A 188 6.82 -13.06 8.83
N GLU A 189 7.97 -12.46 8.50
CA GLU A 189 8.83 -11.72 9.43
C GLU A 189 8.29 -10.31 9.74
N TYR A 190 7.36 -9.78 8.93
CA TYR A 190 6.84 -8.44 9.10
C TYR A 190 5.94 -8.31 10.33
N PRO A 191 5.87 -7.14 10.98
CA PRO A 191 4.95 -6.91 12.09
C PRO A 191 3.49 -7.17 11.69
N ALA A 192 2.79 -8.04 12.43
CA ALA A 192 1.40 -8.42 12.15
C ALA A 192 0.46 -7.21 12.09
N VAL A 193 0.73 -6.17 12.91
CA VAL A 193 -0.04 -4.93 12.96
C VAL A 193 -0.14 -4.20 11.61
N ASN A 194 0.85 -4.36 10.73
CA ASN A 194 0.87 -3.67 9.44
C ASN A 194 -0.11 -4.28 8.42
N PHE A 195 -0.65 -5.46 8.68
CA PHE A 195 -1.64 -6.13 7.81
C PHE A 195 -3.09 -5.76 8.17
N VAL A 196 -3.27 -5.01 9.25
CA VAL A 196 -4.60 -4.74 9.84
C VAL A 196 -4.90 -3.25 9.89
N ARG A 197 -3.86 -2.41 9.97
CA ARG A 197 -3.96 -0.94 9.89
C ARG A 197 -4.03 -0.47 8.46
#